data_AF-A0A084Y4S2-F1
#
_entry.id   AF-A0A084Y4S2-F1
#
_cell.length_a   1.000
_cell.length_b   1.000
_cell.length_c   1.000
_cell.angle_alpha   90.00
_cell.angle_beta   90.00
_cell.angle_gamma   90.00
#
_symmetry.space_group_name_H-M   'P 1'
#
loop_
_entity.id
_entity.type
_entity.pdbx_description
1 polymer ?
#
loop_
_entity_poly.entity_id
_entity_poly.type
_entity_poly.pdbx_seq_one_letter_code
_entity_poly.pdbx_strand_id
1 'polypeptide(L)'
;MDAELTTGQEPRFPVALLARCGADLYRANAFRVTGLGVEAGGREIARQAERLQTMQKLGSAIRPGGALALEPPPDTDALRQASQRLADPEQRLVDELFWFWPLTAGCADRDPALAALARGDLAEAARQWTTRELNDDASAHNLAVLAHLQALDLERLGDELPRETAQQQSKFWLDAQQQWRKVLQNEAFWGRLTARVRILDDPRLTTGLVRRIRQALPEMLLTINAQLAVAALERQETDRAYRHLTLIRASGFDQADIDAALARVIQPFRKRLMTLIDTARNEAQAAPSSADVVAERLLLQSKGLTSILCAILPTESTVRVTLLDELASCADRCLTVFVNETRKWSRCLELEKQIHAIAASPGLRSTIEEEIEVCERNAAEEEHYGVCWFCKKQAPTPSCEVEVKLYGDVKSTRQWGDNMVRTTWNIRTMMAPRCNGCRQLHERFAGVLKKTFVVVLFLGYLSGVALFLQRGEPWGIALVAGVVVLPVALISLGIVIPVFFGIEILVLKMKYGTKPTTKANQFPPIAALMKAGWKLGDKPPGNS
;
A
#
# COMPACT_ATOMS: atom_id res chain seq x y z
N MET A 1 15.95 0.89 12.57
CA MET A 1 17.35 0.86 12.11
C MET A 1 17.96 2.25 12.33
N ASP A 2 17.88 2.73 13.57
CA ASP A 2 18.62 3.92 14.05
C ASP A 2 19.93 3.48 14.73
N ALA A 3 20.52 2.38 14.24
CA ALA A 3 21.65 1.70 14.88
C ALA A 3 22.91 1.65 14.00
N GLU A 4 23.06 2.57 13.04
CA GLU A 4 24.29 2.71 12.24
C GLU A 4 25.11 3.97 12.57
N LEU A 5 24.79 4.67 13.66
CA LEU A 5 25.58 5.84 14.13
C LEU A 5 26.41 5.56 15.40
N THR A 6 26.52 4.31 15.85
CA THR A 6 27.24 3.93 17.08
C THR A 6 28.48 3.07 16.87
N THR A 7 29.13 3.13 15.71
CA THR A 7 30.49 2.62 15.53
C THR A 7 31.33 3.70 14.87
N GLY A 8 32.56 3.92 15.33
CA GLY A 8 33.51 4.90 14.80
C GLY A 8 34.02 4.57 13.38
N GLN A 9 33.14 4.11 12.48
CA GLN A 9 33.42 3.98 11.06
C GLN A 9 33.30 5.37 10.43
N GLU A 10 34.40 5.83 9.82
CA GLU A 10 34.38 6.99 8.92
C GLU A 10 33.22 6.85 7.91
N PRO A 11 32.56 7.95 7.52
CA PRO A 11 31.47 7.87 6.56
C PRO A 11 31.93 7.15 5.29
N ARG A 12 31.15 6.15 4.86
CA ARG A 12 31.40 5.33 3.65
C ARG A 12 31.57 6.19 2.38
N PHE A 13 31.08 7.43 2.41
CA PHE A 13 31.17 8.39 1.31
C PHE A 13 31.84 9.70 1.73
N PRO A 14 32.73 10.25 0.89
CA PRO A 14 33.16 11.64 1.00
C PRO A 14 31.95 12.60 0.88
N VAL A 15 31.83 13.57 1.79
CA VAL A 15 30.70 14.51 1.83
C VAL A 15 30.58 15.30 0.53
N ALA A 16 31.71 15.81 0.01
CA ALA A 16 31.72 16.52 -1.27
C ALA A 16 31.27 15.64 -2.44
N LEU A 17 31.59 14.35 -2.44
CA LEU A 17 31.17 13.43 -3.50
C LEU A 17 29.66 13.17 -3.46
N LEU A 18 29.09 12.99 -2.27
CA LEU A 18 27.63 12.85 -2.10
C LEU A 18 26.87 14.08 -2.56
N ALA A 19 27.38 15.28 -2.28
CA ALA A 19 26.76 16.53 -2.69
C ALA A 19 26.66 16.68 -4.23
N ARG A 20 27.43 15.90 -4.99
CA ARG A 20 27.40 15.89 -6.47
C ARG A 20 26.60 14.74 -7.07
N CYS A 21 26.05 13.86 -6.23
CA CYS A 21 25.27 12.72 -6.68
C CYS A 21 23.90 13.17 -7.21
N GLY A 22 23.80 13.39 -8.53
CA GLY A 22 22.53 13.59 -9.21
C GLY A 22 22.64 13.93 -10.69
N ALA A 23 21.47 14.13 -11.33
CA ALA A 23 21.36 14.33 -12.77
C ALA A 23 22.08 15.61 -13.27
N ASP A 24 22.30 16.58 -12.40
CA ASP A 24 23.02 17.82 -12.72
C ASP A 24 24.55 17.70 -12.60
N LEU A 25 25.10 16.49 -12.44
CA LEU A 25 26.53 16.23 -12.23
C LEU A 25 27.43 17.03 -13.18
N TYR A 26 27.19 16.93 -14.50
CA TYR A 26 27.99 17.63 -15.51
C TYR A 26 27.48 19.04 -15.81
N ARG A 27 26.16 19.25 -15.80
CA ARG A 27 25.56 20.55 -16.10
C ARG A 27 25.99 21.61 -15.09
N ALA A 28 26.00 21.22 -13.82
CA ALA A 28 26.47 22.06 -12.74
C ALA A 28 27.97 21.85 -12.46
N ASN A 29 28.77 21.16 -13.29
CA ASN A 29 30.21 21.04 -13.06
C ASN A 29 30.87 22.43 -13.17
N ALA A 30 31.74 22.78 -12.23
CA ALA A 30 32.31 24.12 -12.18
C ALA A 30 33.17 24.47 -13.40
N PHE A 31 33.87 23.50 -13.98
CA PHE A 31 34.66 23.71 -15.20
C PHE A 31 33.78 23.91 -16.43
N ARG A 32 32.66 23.18 -16.54
CA ARG A 32 31.65 23.41 -17.60
C ARG A 32 31.04 24.81 -17.51
N VAL A 33 30.66 25.21 -16.30
CA VAL A 33 30.01 26.51 -16.05
C VAL A 33 30.96 27.68 -16.26
N THR A 34 32.23 27.57 -15.85
CA THR A 34 33.21 28.66 -15.97
C THR A 34 33.95 28.68 -17.31
N GLY A 35 33.97 27.56 -18.03
CA GLY A 35 34.74 27.40 -19.27
C GLY A 35 36.24 27.12 -19.06
N LEU A 36 36.67 26.89 -17.82
CA LEU A 36 38.07 26.62 -17.47
C LEU A 36 38.43 25.14 -17.66
N GLY A 37 39.70 24.86 -17.91
CA GLY A 37 40.24 23.49 -17.88
C GLY A 37 40.59 23.05 -16.45
N VAL A 38 40.70 21.73 -16.22
CA VAL A 38 41.05 21.17 -14.89
C VAL A 38 42.41 21.64 -14.37
N GLU A 39 43.34 21.96 -15.28
CA GLU A 39 44.68 22.46 -14.94
C GLU A 39 44.70 23.97 -14.63
N ALA A 40 43.57 24.67 -14.70
CA ALA A 40 43.52 26.11 -14.48
C ALA A 40 44.06 26.50 -13.10
N GLY A 41 45.01 27.44 -13.08
CA GLY A 41 45.66 27.88 -11.86
C GLY A 41 44.76 28.79 -10.99
N GLY A 42 45.11 28.97 -9.71
CA GLY A 42 44.35 29.86 -8.81
C GLY A 42 44.22 31.29 -9.35
N ARG A 43 45.26 31.80 -10.05
CA ARG A 43 45.22 33.12 -10.70
C ARG A 43 44.22 33.18 -11.85
N GLU A 44 44.09 32.11 -12.63
CA GLU A 44 43.14 32.05 -13.75
C GLU A 44 41.70 31.92 -13.26
N ILE A 45 41.49 31.12 -12.21
CA ILE A 45 40.20 31.01 -11.51
C ILE A 45 39.78 32.37 -10.95
N ALA A 46 40.69 33.08 -10.26
CA ALA A 46 40.43 34.41 -9.72
C ALA A 46 40.11 35.43 -10.82
N ARG A 47 40.91 35.45 -11.90
CA ARG A 47 40.67 36.33 -13.06
C ARG A 47 39.32 36.04 -13.72
N GLN A 48 38.95 34.78 -13.86
CA GLN A 48 37.65 34.41 -14.41
C GLN A 48 36.52 34.85 -13.47
N ALA A 49 36.67 34.67 -12.16
CA ALA A 49 35.70 35.15 -11.18
C ALA A 49 35.52 36.69 -11.23
N GLU A 50 36.61 37.46 -11.32
CA GLU A 50 36.57 38.92 -11.46
C GLU A 50 35.90 39.36 -12.77
N ARG A 51 36.21 38.67 -13.88
CA ARG A 51 35.57 38.91 -15.17
C ARG A 51 34.06 38.69 -15.07
N LEU A 52 33.64 37.60 -14.44
CA LEU A 52 32.23 37.26 -14.25
C LEU A 52 31.51 38.28 -13.36
N GLN A 53 32.14 38.73 -12.27
CA GLN A 53 31.60 39.79 -11.40
C GLN A 53 31.45 41.13 -12.14
N THR A 54 32.44 41.50 -12.96
CA THR A 54 32.42 42.74 -13.75
C THR A 54 31.31 42.71 -14.79
N MET A 55 31.13 41.58 -15.48
CA MET A 55 30.07 41.41 -16.47
C MET A 55 28.67 41.37 -15.85
N GLN A 56 28.52 40.80 -14.64
CA GLN A 56 27.28 40.85 -13.88
C GLN A 56 26.86 42.30 -13.58
N LYS A 57 27.80 43.17 -13.18
CA LYS A 57 27.52 44.59 -12.94
C LYS A 57 27.07 45.34 -14.19
N LEU A 58 27.47 44.86 -15.38
CA LEU A 58 27.17 45.48 -16.66
C LEU A 58 25.88 44.94 -17.33
N GLY A 59 25.22 43.93 -16.74
CA GLY A 59 23.96 43.38 -17.27
C GLY A 59 24.09 42.59 -18.59
N SER A 60 25.30 42.20 -18.98
CA SER A 60 25.54 41.46 -20.23
C SER A 60 25.28 39.96 -20.08
N ALA A 61 24.62 39.34 -21.06
CA ALA A 61 24.46 37.88 -21.12
C ALA A 61 25.83 37.19 -21.24
N ILE A 62 26.15 36.34 -20.27
CA ILE A 62 27.42 35.63 -20.20
C ILE A 62 27.29 34.34 -21.01
N ARG A 63 28.16 34.17 -22.03
CA ARG A 63 28.42 32.88 -22.65
C ARG A 63 29.85 32.49 -22.29
N PRO A 64 30.06 31.66 -21.27
CA PRO A 64 31.38 31.09 -21.01
C PRO A 64 31.82 30.35 -22.27
N GLY A 65 32.98 30.72 -22.83
CA GLY A 65 33.60 29.94 -23.90
C GLY A 65 34.17 28.65 -23.32
N GLY A 66 34.16 27.55 -24.08
CA GLY A 66 34.68 26.27 -23.61
C GLY A 66 33.99 25.07 -24.27
N ALA A 67 34.51 23.88 -24.01
CA ALA A 67 33.90 22.64 -24.46
C ALA A 67 32.47 22.48 -23.90
N LEU A 68 31.52 22.07 -24.75
CA LEU A 68 30.16 21.69 -24.34
C LEU A 68 29.40 22.81 -23.57
N ALA A 69 29.39 24.02 -24.14
CA ALA A 69 28.68 25.17 -23.59
C ALA A 69 27.21 24.86 -23.27
N LEU A 70 26.71 25.45 -22.19
CA LEU A 70 25.36 25.19 -21.69
C LEU A 70 24.29 25.94 -22.49
N GLU A 71 23.18 25.24 -22.73
CA GLU A 71 21.94 25.83 -23.24
C GLU A 71 20.77 25.58 -22.26
N PRO A 72 20.10 26.64 -21.75
CA PRO A 72 20.53 28.05 -21.81
C PRO A 72 21.87 28.30 -21.08
N PRO A 73 22.55 29.43 -21.36
CA PRO A 73 23.78 29.81 -20.67
C PRO A 73 23.57 29.91 -19.15
N PRO A 74 24.62 29.67 -18.33
CA PRO A 74 24.49 29.74 -16.88
C PRO A 74 24.21 31.18 -16.44
N ASP A 75 23.33 31.32 -15.45
CA ASP A 75 23.07 32.61 -14.82
C ASP A 75 24.22 33.05 -13.90
N THR A 76 24.12 34.28 -13.39
CA THR A 76 25.17 34.87 -12.55
C THR A 76 25.36 34.15 -11.22
N ASP A 77 24.32 33.52 -10.69
CA ASP A 77 24.38 32.82 -9.42
C ASP A 77 25.06 31.44 -9.59
N ALA A 78 24.74 30.73 -10.66
CA ALA A 78 25.44 29.49 -11.06
C ALA A 78 26.93 29.74 -11.30
N LEU A 79 27.28 30.87 -11.94
CA LEU A 79 28.67 31.29 -12.15
C LEU A 79 29.39 31.59 -10.82
N ARG A 80 28.75 32.33 -9.91
CA ARG A 80 29.31 32.63 -8.58
C ARG A 80 29.54 31.35 -7.78
N GLN A 81 28.55 30.46 -7.75
CA GLN A 81 28.66 29.17 -7.08
C GLN A 81 29.80 28.33 -7.68
N ALA A 82 29.89 28.24 -9.02
CA ALA A 82 30.97 27.52 -9.68
C ALA A 82 32.36 28.06 -9.30
N SER A 83 32.55 29.39 -9.28
CA SER A 83 33.82 29.99 -8.84
C SER A 83 34.13 29.69 -7.37
N GLN A 84 33.14 29.72 -6.48
CA GLN A 84 33.32 29.36 -5.06
C GLN A 84 33.75 27.90 -4.89
N ARG A 85 33.18 26.99 -5.67
CA ARG A 85 33.58 25.57 -5.64
C ARG A 85 34.99 25.34 -6.16
N LEU A 86 35.41 26.04 -7.21
CA LEU A 86 36.79 25.97 -7.69
C LEU A 86 37.81 26.51 -6.67
N ALA A 87 37.38 27.39 -5.77
CA ALA A 87 38.20 27.89 -4.68
C ALA A 87 38.28 26.93 -3.48
N ASP A 88 37.34 26.00 -3.32
CA ASP A 88 37.40 24.95 -2.30
C ASP A 88 38.09 23.68 -2.87
N PRO A 89 39.27 23.28 -2.35
CA PRO A 89 40.04 22.16 -2.88
C PRO A 89 39.31 20.81 -2.88
N GLU A 90 38.43 20.53 -1.91
CA GLU A 90 37.67 19.26 -1.88
C GLU A 90 36.61 19.23 -2.97
N GLN A 91 35.84 20.30 -3.11
CA GLN A 91 34.82 20.41 -4.16
C GLN A 91 35.46 20.50 -5.55
N ARG A 92 36.56 21.24 -5.68
CA ARG A 92 37.36 21.30 -6.91
C ARG A 92 37.82 19.90 -7.34
N LEU A 93 38.37 19.09 -6.43
CA LEU A 93 38.83 17.74 -6.76
C LEU A 93 37.69 16.86 -7.30
N VAL A 94 36.49 16.98 -6.73
CA VAL A 94 35.31 16.25 -7.23
C VAL A 94 34.88 16.77 -8.60
N ASP A 95 34.87 18.10 -8.82
CA ASP A 95 34.59 18.66 -10.14
C ASP A 95 35.67 18.25 -11.17
N GLU A 96 36.94 18.11 -10.77
CA GLU A 96 38.03 17.61 -11.62
C GLU A 96 37.80 16.14 -12.00
N LEU A 97 37.40 15.29 -11.04
CA LEU A 97 37.05 13.88 -11.28
C LEU A 97 35.90 13.70 -12.29
N PHE A 98 35.04 14.70 -12.47
CA PHE A 98 33.92 14.63 -13.42
C PHE A 98 34.08 15.60 -14.58
N TRP A 99 35.32 15.94 -14.95
CA TRP A 99 35.62 16.78 -16.11
C TRP A 99 36.77 16.24 -16.95
N PHE A 100 37.09 16.90 -18.07
CA PHE A 100 38.08 16.39 -19.02
C PHE A 100 39.52 16.71 -18.61
N TRP A 101 40.37 15.70 -18.62
CA TRP A 101 41.80 15.80 -18.32
C TRP A 101 42.63 15.75 -19.60
N PRO A 102 43.74 16.50 -19.70
CA PRO A 102 44.66 16.35 -20.83
C PRO A 102 45.36 15.01 -20.76
N LEU A 103 45.71 14.42 -21.89
CA LEU A 103 46.41 13.13 -21.95
C LEU A 103 47.82 13.20 -21.35
N THR A 104 48.45 14.37 -21.42
CA THR A 104 49.72 14.62 -20.73
C THR A 104 49.53 15.78 -19.77
N ALA A 105 49.83 15.55 -18.49
CA ALA A 105 49.74 16.57 -17.46
C ALA A 105 50.60 17.80 -17.81
N GLY A 106 50.04 19.00 -17.66
CA GLY A 106 50.68 20.27 -18.02
C GLY A 106 50.65 20.62 -19.51
N CYS A 107 50.01 19.80 -20.35
CA CYS A 107 49.95 19.99 -21.80
C CYS A 107 48.52 20.24 -22.32
N ALA A 108 47.61 20.76 -21.49
CA ALA A 108 46.22 21.01 -21.88
C ALA A 108 46.05 21.82 -23.17
N ASP A 109 46.83 22.90 -23.35
CA ASP A 109 46.75 23.77 -24.54
C ASP A 109 47.21 23.08 -25.84
N ARG A 110 47.92 21.96 -25.74
CA ARG A 110 48.46 21.20 -26.88
C ARG A 110 47.74 19.88 -27.09
N ASP A 111 46.71 19.59 -26.29
CA ASP A 111 45.97 18.35 -26.38
C ASP A 111 44.98 18.39 -27.56
N PRO A 112 45.15 17.55 -28.59
CA PRO A 112 44.30 17.59 -29.78
C PRO A 112 42.85 17.19 -29.49
N ALA A 113 42.61 16.34 -28.49
CA ALA A 113 41.27 15.90 -28.12
C ALA A 113 40.53 17.02 -27.36
N LEU A 114 41.20 17.70 -26.41
CA LEU A 114 40.60 18.86 -25.73
C LEU A 114 40.35 20.02 -26.71
N ALA A 115 41.25 20.24 -27.67
CA ALA A 115 41.04 21.22 -28.72
C ALA A 115 39.84 20.88 -29.61
N ALA A 116 39.60 19.59 -29.91
CA ALA A 116 38.41 19.14 -30.64
C ALA A 116 37.12 19.37 -29.84
N LEU A 117 37.11 19.04 -28.54
CA LEU A 117 35.99 19.32 -27.64
C LEU A 117 35.65 20.81 -27.59
N ALA A 118 36.66 21.69 -27.51
CA ALA A 118 36.46 23.13 -27.48
C ALA A 118 35.80 23.68 -28.75
N ARG A 119 35.94 22.98 -29.89
CA ARG A 119 35.24 23.29 -31.16
C ARG A 119 33.87 22.62 -31.29
N GLY A 120 33.46 21.80 -30.32
CA GLY A 120 32.23 21.02 -30.36
C GLY A 120 32.32 19.72 -31.16
N ASP A 121 33.51 19.31 -31.62
CA ASP A 121 33.70 18.05 -32.35
C ASP A 121 33.91 16.88 -31.37
N LEU A 122 32.79 16.40 -30.82
CA LEU A 122 32.78 15.31 -29.84
C LEU A 122 33.26 13.99 -30.46
N ALA A 123 32.98 13.78 -31.75
CA ALA A 123 33.35 12.55 -32.45
C ALA A 123 34.87 12.47 -32.63
N GLU A 124 35.53 13.57 -32.99
CA GLU A 124 37.00 13.61 -33.07
C GLU A 124 37.66 13.44 -31.71
N ALA A 125 37.15 14.13 -30.68
CA ALA A 125 37.66 13.95 -29.31
C ALA A 125 37.58 12.49 -28.86
N ALA A 126 36.43 11.84 -29.06
CA ALA A 126 36.24 10.44 -28.74
C ALA A 126 37.19 9.52 -29.52
N ARG A 127 37.36 9.74 -30.84
CA ARG A 127 38.31 8.96 -31.67
C ARG A 127 39.73 9.03 -31.11
N GLN A 128 40.20 10.22 -30.76
CA GLN A 128 41.56 10.43 -30.22
C GLN A 128 41.79 9.64 -28.93
N TRP A 129 40.80 9.58 -28.04
CA TRP A 129 40.88 8.81 -26.80
C TRP A 129 40.79 7.29 -27.04
N THR A 130 39.90 6.83 -27.92
CA THR A 130 39.77 5.40 -28.24
C THR A 130 41.04 4.83 -28.86
N THR A 131 41.72 5.57 -29.74
CA THR A 131 42.98 5.10 -30.36
C THR A 131 44.13 4.93 -29.36
N ARG A 132 44.07 5.60 -28.20
CA ARG A 132 45.14 5.63 -27.19
C ARG A 132 44.85 4.82 -25.93
N GLU A 133 43.69 4.15 -25.88
CA GLU A 133 43.11 3.50 -24.70
C GLU A 133 44.01 2.42 -24.06
N LEU A 134 45.03 1.91 -24.77
CA LEU A 134 45.84 0.78 -24.31
C LEU A 134 46.94 1.12 -23.28
N ASN A 135 47.34 2.38 -23.06
CA ASN A 135 48.44 2.72 -22.12
C ASN A 135 48.36 4.13 -21.47
N ASP A 136 47.24 4.84 -21.57
CA ASP A 136 47.12 6.22 -21.10
C ASP A 136 46.26 6.37 -19.82
N ASP A 137 46.58 7.36 -18.99
CA ASP A 137 45.96 7.54 -17.68
C ASP A 137 44.61 8.28 -17.73
N ALA A 138 44.29 9.02 -18.80
CA ALA A 138 43.09 9.87 -18.88
C ALA A 138 42.07 9.46 -19.95
N SER A 139 42.46 8.68 -20.96
CA SER A 139 41.60 8.34 -22.10
C SER A 139 40.29 7.66 -21.72
N ALA A 140 40.32 6.55 -20.96
CA ALA A 140 39.12 5.85 -20.51
C ALA A 140 38.23 6.73 -19.63
N HIS A 141 38.85 7.58 -18.80
CA HIS A 141 38.16 8.54 -17.95
C HIS A 141 37.40 9.58 -18.76
N ASN A 142 38.06 10.20 -19.74
CA ASN A 142 37.43 11.20 -20.58
C ASN A 142 36.30 10.62 -21.44
N LEU A 143 36.44 9.38 -21.92
CA LEU A 143 35.36 8.65 -22.60
C LEU A 143 34.18 8.39 -21.64
N ALA A 144 34.45 8.03 -20.39
CA ALA A 144 33.41 7.84 -19.38
C ALA A 144 32.66 9.14 -19.08
N VAL A 145 33.38 10.25 -18.91
CA VAL A 145 32.81 11.59 -18.71
C VAL A 145 31.98 12.02 -19.92
N LEU A 146 32.50 11.85 -21.14
CA LEU A 146 31.79 12.24 -22.36
C LEU A 146 30.48 11.47 -22.52
N ALA A 147 30.52 10.14 -22.44
CA ALA A 147 29.34 9.30 -22.61
C ALA A 147 28.29 9.59 -21.52
N HIS A 148 28.70 9.75 -20.27
CA HIS A 148 27.78 10.01 -19.17
C HIS A 148 27.14 11.41 -19.28
N LEU A 149 27.92 12.41 -19.70
CA LEU A 149 27.42 13.75 -19.99
C LEU A 149 26.39 13.72 -21.11
N GLN A 150 26.66 13.02 -22.22
CA GLN A 150 25.69 12.89 -23.32
C GLN A 150 24.41 12.17 -22.88
N ALA A 151 24.53 11.13 -22.05
CA ALA A 151 23.39 10.41 -21.51
C ALA A 151 22.49 11.32 -20.64
N LEU A 152 23.09 12.15 -19.78
CA LEU A 152 22.38 13.08 -18.90
C LEU A 152 21.83 14.31 -19.61
N ASP A 153 22.55 14.86 -20.60
CA ASP A 153 22.04 15.97 -21.41
C ASP A 153 20.82 15.53 -22.23
N LEU A 154 20.83 14.31 -22.79
CA LEU A 154 19.64 13.71 -23.43
C LEU A 154 18.50 13.46 -22.41
N GLU A 155 18.82 13.00 -21.20
CA GLU A 155 17.81 12.73 -20.15
C GLU A 155 16.97 13.97 -19.82
N ARG A 156 17.61 15.15 -19.88
CA ARG A 156 16.95 16.44 -19.63
C ARG A 156 15.97 16.84 -20.74
N LEU A 157 16.18 16.41 -21.99
CA LEU A 157 15.29 16.75 -23.10
C LEU A 157 13.90 16.10 -22.97
N GLY A 158 13.74 15.12 -22.07
CA GLY A 158 12.45 14.52 -21.72
C GLY A 158 11.91 13.52 -22.73
N ASP A 159 10.64 13.16 -22.59
CA ASP A 159 10.00 12.03 -23.31
C ASP A 159 9.57 12.37 -24.75
N GLU A 160 9.76 13.61 -25.22
CA GLU A 160 9.53 13.99 -26.63
C GLU A 160 10.67 13.57 -27.57
N LEU A 161 11.64 12.79 -27.07
CA LEU A 161 12.74 12.27 -27.87
C LEU A 161 12.23 11.16 -28.81
N PRO A 162 12.54 11.24 -30.13
CA PRO A 162 12.28 10.15 -31.06
C PRO A 162 12.85 8.82 -30.53
N ARG A 163 12.22 7.68 -30.87
CA ARG A 163 12.65 6.34 -30.42
C ARG A 163 14.13 6.05 -30.70
N GLU A 164 14.66 6.54 -31.81
CA GLU A 164 16.09 6.43 -32.18
C GLU A 164 17.00 7.14 -31.16
N THR A 165 16.56 8.29 -30.66
CA THR A 165 17.26 9.06 -29.64
C THR A 165 17.20 8.39 -28.26
N ALA A 166 16.11 7.67 -27.94
CA ALA A 166 16.02 6.86 -26.72
C ALA A 166 16.99 5.66 -26.73
N GLN A 167 17.16 4.98 -27.88
CA GLN A 167 18.16 3.92 -28.03
C GLN A 167 19.60 4.46 -27.92
N GLN A 168 19.85 5.60 -28.56
CA GLN A 168 21.13 6.29 -28.47
C GLN A 168 21.46 6.69 -27.02
N GLN A 169 20.46 7.14 -26.27
CA GLN A 169 20.61 7.46 -24.86
C GLN A 169 21.01 6.25 -24.01
N SER A 170 20.31 5.12 -24.17
CA SER A 170 20.66 3.87 -23.47
C SER A 170 22.08 3.40 -23.81
N LYS A 171 22.50 3.58 -25.07
CA LYS A 171 23.88 3.29 -25.48
C LYS A 171 24.88 4.16 -24.71
N PHE A 172 24.67 5.47 -24.63
CA PHE A 172 25.57 6.36 -23.87
C PHE A 172 25.65 6.00 -22.39
N TRP A 173 24.54 5.58 -21.76
CA TRP A 173 24.56 5.06 -20.39
C TRP A 173 25.43 3.81 -20.24
N LEU A 174 25.29 2.84 -21.12
CA LEU A 174 26.08 1.60 -21.09
C LEU A 174 27.56 1.87 -21.39
N ASP A 175 27.85 2.72 -22.38
CA ASP A 175 29.21 3.14 -22.72
C ASP A 175 29.87 3.83 -21.53
N ALA A 176 29.16 4.73 -20.84
CA ALA A 176 29.64 5.39 -19.63
C ALA A 176 29.97 4.39 -18.51
N GLN A 177 29.06 3.47 -18.21
CA GLN A 177 29.26 2.47 -17.17
C GLN A 177 30.45 1.55 -17.50
N GLN A 178 30.57 1.12 -18.76
CA GLN A 178 31.70 0.31 -19.21
C GLN A 178 33.03 1.05 -19.04
N GLN A 179 33.08 2.33 -19.43
CA GLN A 179 34.29 3.13 -19.33
C GLN A 179 34.66 3.45 -17.87
N TRP A 180 33.68 3.76 -17.01
CA TRP A 180 33.92 3.92 -15.57
C TRP A 180 34.47 2.66 -14.91
N ARG A 181 34.04 1.46 -15.34
CA ARG A 181 34.63 0.20 -14.88
C ARG A 181 36.10 0.05 -15.28
N LYS A 182 36.47 0.46 -16.50
CA LYS A 182 37.87 0.50 -16.92
C LYS A 182 38.68 1.49 -16.07
N VAL A 183 38.12 2.67 -15.78
CA VAL A 183 38.75 3.68 -14.91
C VAL A 183 38.98 3.13 -13.50
N LEU A 184 38.02 2.40 -12.94
CA LEU A 184 38.17 1.77 -11.62
C LEU A 184 39.29 0.74 -11.56
N GLN A 185 39.72 0.17 -12.68
CA GLN A 185 40.82 -0.80 -12.78
C GLN A 185 42.13 -0.14 -13.24
N ASN A 186 42.10 1.11 -13.69
CA ASN A 186 43.26 1.81 -14.21
C ASN A 186 44.05 2.50 -13.08
N GLU A 187 45.10 1.83 -12.59
CA GLU A 187 45.97 2.40 -11.54
C GLU A 187 46.70 3.67 -11.98
N ALA A 188 46.97 3.86 -13.27
CA ALA A 188 47.63 5.07 -13.76
C ALA A 188 46.75 6.31 -13.54
N PHE A 189 45.44 6.20 -13.80
CA PHE A 189 44.48 7.27 -13.51
C PHE A 189 44.45 7.63 -12.02
N TRP A 190 44.31 6.64 -11.14
CA TRP A 190 44.25 6.87 -9.69
C TRP A 190 45.59 7.37 -9.12
N GLY A 191 46.71 6.93 -9.69
CA GLY A 191 48.03 7.47 -9.43
C GLY A 191 48.13 8.95 -9.79
N ARG A 192 47.60 9.33 -10.96
CA ARG A 192 47.53 10.74 -11.40
C ARG A 192 46.64 11.59 -10.49
N LEU A 193 45.46 11.10 -10.11
CA LEU A 193 44.59 11.80 -9.17
C LEU A 193 45.26 11.97 -7.79
N THR A 194 46.02 10.97 -7.34
CA THR A 194 46.82 11.05 -6.11
C THR A 194 47.94 12.08 -6.22
N ALA A 195 48.64 12.14 -7.37
CA ALA A 195 49.64 13.17 -7.64
C ALA A 195 48.99 14.57 -7.65
N ARG A 196 47.78 14.69 -8.21
CA ARG A 196 47.01 15.93 -8.20
C ARG A 196 46.69 16.42 -6.79
N VAL A 197 46.23 15.53 -5.91
CA VAL A 197 46.00 15.84 -4.49
C VAL A 197 47.26 16.40 -3.82
N ARG A 198 48.43 15.82 -4.10
CA ARG A 198 49.72 16.33 -3.58
C ARG A 198 50.08 17.71 -4.12
N ILE A 199 49.76 18.00 -5.39
CA ILE A 199 50.01 19.30 -6.01
C ILE A 199 49.09 20.39 -5.43
N LEU A 200 47.84 20.04 -5.10
CA LEU A 200 46.91 20.99 -4.47
C LEU A 200 47.33 21.37 -3.04
N ASP A 201 48.11 20.51 -2.37
CA ASP A 201 48.75 20.75 -1.07
C ASP A 201 47.80 21.33 0.02
N ASP A 202 46.56 20.83 0.07
CA ASP A 202 45.58 21.19 1.11
C ASP A 202 45.51 20.08 2.18
N PRO A 203 45.64 20.40 3.48
CA PRO A 203 45.61 19.41 4.57
C PRO A 203 44.37 18.52 4.62
N ARG A 204 43.24 18.97 4.04
CA ARG A 204 41.99 18.19 3.95
C ARG A 204 42.06 17.12 2.86
N LEU A 205 42.89 17.31 1.85
CA LEU A 205 43.05 16.38 0.73
C LEU A 205 44.13 15.35 1.05
N THR A 206 43.70 14.17 1.50
CA THR A 206 44.61 13.07 1.83
C THR A 206 44.63 12.03 0.72
N THR A 207 45.70 11.23 0.66
CA THR A 207 45.73 10.03 -0.21
C THR A 207 44.63 9.04 0.17
N GLY A 208 44.25 8.97 1.45
CA GLY A 208 43.11 8.19 1.93
C GLY A 208 41.77 8.65 1.34
N LEU A 209 41.60 9.94 1.06
CA LEU A 209 40.41 10.48 0.38
C LEU A 209 40.26 9.89 -1.02
N VAL A 210 41.34 9.80 -1.80
CA VAL A 210 41.32 9.22 -3.16
C VAL A 210 40.85 7.76 -3.12
N ARG A 211 41.33 6.97 -2.15
CA ARG A 211 40.88 5.59 -1.95
C ARG A 211 39.38 5.50 -1.63
N ARG A 212 38.88 6.36 -0.75
CA ARG A 212 37.44 6.42 -0.41
C ARG A 212 36.59 6.85 -1.60
N ILE A 213 37.05 7.83 -2.39
CA ILE A 213 36.41 8.23 -3.65
C ILE A 213 36.30 7.03 -4.60
N ARG A 214 37.40 6.31 -4.83
CA ARG A 214 37.42 5.13 -5.69
C ARG A 214 36.42 4.05 -5.24
N GLN A 215 36.36 3.79 -3.94
CA GLN A 215 35.42 2.82 -3.35
C GLN A 215 33.96 3.25 -3.44
N ALA A 216 33.68 4.55 -3.31
CA ALA A 216 32.33 5.12 -3.32
C ALA A 216 31.79 5.38 -4.73
N LEU A 217 32.66 5.43 -5.75
CA LEU A 217 32.31 5.82 -7.11
C LEU A 217 31.25 4.92 -7.77
N PRO A 218 31.30 3.56 -7.68
CA PRO A 218 30.28 2.70 -8.26
C PRO A 218 28.86 3.00 -7.74
N GLU A 219 28.68 3.00 -6.42
CA GLU A 219 27.38 3.30 -5.79
C GLU A 219 26.92 4.72 -6.15
N MET A 220 27.81 5.72 -6.22
CA MET A 220 27.47 7.09 -6.63
C MET A 220 26.92 7.14 -8.05
N LEU A 221 27.60 6.51 -9.01
CA LEU A 221 27.18 6.47 -10.41
C LEU A 221 25.81 5.79 -10.54
N LEU A 222 25.60 4.66 -9.85
CA LEU A 222 24.32 3.94 -9.85
C LEU A 222 23.20 4.72 -9.16
N THR A 223 23.53 5.50 -8.13
CA THR A 223 22.55 6.35 -7.42
C THR A 223 21.95 7.40 -8.35
N ILE A 224 22.68 7.90 -9.35
CA ILE A 224 22.14 8.83 -10.36
C ILE A 224 21.02 8.16 -11.16
N ASN A 225 21.25 6.96 -11.70
CA ASN A 225 20.20 6.19 -12.38
C ASN A 225 19.03 5.89 -11.44
N ALA A 226 19.30 5.57 -10.17
CA ALA A 226 18.26 5.24 -9.20
C ALA A 226 17.38 6.47 -8.85
N GLN A 227 17.99 7.65 -8.73
CA GLN A 227 17.27 8.92 -8.54
C GLN A 227 16.39 9.24 -9.75
N LEU A 228 16.91 9.04 -10.97
CA LEU A 228 16.12 9.22 -12.21
C LEU A 228 14.94 8.24 -12.26
N ALA A 229 15.13 6.98 -11.85
CA ALA A 229 14.06 6.00 -11.77
C ALA A 229 12.97 6.42 -10.77
N VAL A 230 13.36 6.88 -9.58
CA VAL A 230 12.41 7.40 -8.57
C VAL A 230 11.66 8.62 -9.11
N ALA A 231 12.37 9.57 -9.71
CA ALA A 231 11.79 10.78 -10.26
C ALA A 231 10.80 10.49 -11.41
N ALA A 232 11.05 9.45 -12.22
CA ALA A 232 10.14 8.96 -13.24
C ALA A 232 8.90 8.29 -12.62
N LEU A 233 9.06 7.46 -11.58
CA LEU A 233 7.93 6.84 -10.87
C LEU A 233 7.01 7.90 -10.22
N GLU A 234 7.57 8.96 -9.64
CA GLU A 234 6.79 10.08 -9.09
C GLU A 234 5.97 10.80 -10.17
N ARG A 235 6.46 10.84 -11.41
CA ARG A 235 5.78 11.38 -12.59
C ARG A 235 4.88 10.37 -13.31
N GLN A 236 4.81 9.13 -12.83
CA GLN A 236 4.08 8.01 -13.45
C GLN A 236 4.64 7.58 -14.83
N GLU A 237 5.93 7.88 -15.10
CA GLU A 237 6.65 7.50 -16.32
C GLU A 237 7.27 6.09 -16.15
N THR A 238 6.43 5.06 -16.17
CA THR A 238 6.85 3.68 -15.83
C THR A 238 7.93 3.10 -16.74
N ASP A 239 7.86 3.39 -18.04
CA ASP A 239 8.83 2.87 -19.02
C ASP A 239 10.22 3.46 -18.79
N ARG A 240 10.28 4.76 -18.49
CA ARG A 240 11.52 5.46 -18.16
C ARG A 240 12.12 4.93 -16.85
N ALA A 241 11.30 4.73 -15.82
CA ALA A 241 11.75 4.12 -14.57
C ALA A 241 12.33 2.71 -14.80
N TYR A 242 11.62 1.87 -15.55
CA TYR A 242 12.06 0.51 -15.87
C TYR A 242 13.37 0.49 -16.65
N ARG A 243 13.54 1.43 -17.59
CA ARG A 243 14.80 1.60 -18.34
C ARG A 243 15.98 1.88 -17.42
N HIS A 244 15.86 2.81 -16.46
CA HIS A 244 16.96 3.08 -15.52
C HIS A 244 17.24 1.91 -14.58
N LEU A 245 16.22 1.21 -14.09
CA LEU A 245 16.42 -0.01 -13.29
C LEU A 245 17.10 -1.12 -14.09
N THR A 246 16.79 -1.24 -15.39
CA THR A 246 17.47 -2.17 -16.29
C THR A 246 18.93 -1.78 -16.49
N LEU A 247 19.22 -0.49 -16.70
CA LEU A 247 20.59 0.03 -16.81
C LEU A 247 21.41 -0.19 -15.52
N ILE A 248 20.81 -0.09 -14.34
CA ILE A 248 21.47 -0.39 -13.07
C ILE A 248 21.88 -1.87 -13.03
N ARG A 249 20.94 -2.78 -13.35
CA ARG A 249 21.18 -4.23 -13.35
C ARG A 249 22.19 -4.67 -14.41
N ALA A 250 22.20 -4.00 -15.57
CA ALA A 250 23.10 -4.29 -16.68
C ALA A 250 24.48 -3.59 -16.60
N SER A 251 24.71 -2.77 -15.57
CA SER A 251 25.93 -1.96 -15.43
C SER A 251 27.23 -2.76 -15.29
N GLY A 252 27.13 -3.99 -14.76
CA GLY A 252 28.26 -4.85 -14.46
C GLY A 252 29.12 -4.38 -13.27
N PHE A 253 28.61 -3.49 -12.42
CA PHE A 253 29.12 -3.26 -11.07
C PHE A 253 28.68 -4.38 -10.13
N ASP A 254 29.30 -4.45 -8.95
CA ASP A 254 29.01 -5.48 -7.96
C ASP A 254 27.60 -5.34 -7.38
N GLN A 255 26.97 -6.46 -7.02
CA GLN A 255 25.62 -6.48 -6.46
C GLN A 255 25.52 -5.61 -5.18
N ALA A 256 26.59 -5.55 -4.38
CA ALA A 256 26.63 -4.73 -3.17
C ALA A 256 26.52 -3.22 -3.47
N ASP A 257 27.05 -2.74 -4.59
CA ASP A 257 26.94 -1.35 -5.00
C ASP A 257 25.54 -1.03 -5.57
N ILE A 258 24.95 -1.99 -6.28
CA ILE A 258 23.57 -1.92 -6.76
C ILE A 258 22.61 -1.80 -5.56
N ASP A 259 22.71 -2.73 -4.60
CA ASP A 259 21.85 -2.75 -3.43
C ASP A 259 22.01 -1.48 -2.59
N ALA A 260 23.24 -0.98 -2.42
CA ALA A 260 23.51 0.24 -1.69
C ALA A 260 22.91 1.48 -2.39
N ALA A 261 23.02 1.59 -3.72
CA ALA A 261 22.45 2.69 -4.49
C ALA A 261 20.91 2.71 -4.40
N LEU A 262 20.25 1.54 -4.56
CA LEU A 262 18.80 1.42 -4.44
C LEU A 262 18.33 1.70 -3.00
N ALA A 263 19.04 1.19 -1.98
CA ALA A 263 18.75 1.44 -0.58
C ALA A 263 18.94 2.91 -0.18
N ARG A 264 19.83 3.65 -0.86
CA ARG A 264 20.04 5.09 -0.62
C ARG A 264 18.87 5.92 -1.09
N VAL A 265 18.38 5.69 -2.32
CA VAL A 265 17.30 6.51 -2.89
C VAL A 265 15.95 6.27 -2.22
N ILE A 266 15.74 5.10 -1.60
CA ILE A 266 14.50 4.79 -0.88
C ILE A 266 14.46 5.31 0.58
N GLN A 267 15.57 5.84 1.13
CA GLN A 267 15.59 6.34 2.52
C GLN A 267 14.51 7.41 2.84
N PRO A 268 14.25 8.41 1.97
CA PRO A 268 13.19 9.39 2.24
C PRO A 268 11.80 8.74 2.32
N PHE A 269 11.53 7.76 1.46
CA PHE A 269 10.27 7.01 1.43
C PHE A 269 10.12 6.14 2.67
N ARG A 270 11.19 5.46 3.08
CA ARG A 270 11.25 4.72 4.34
C ARG A 270 10.92 5.63 5.52
N LYS A 271 11.59 6.77 5.65
CA LYS A 271 11.38 7.71 6.76
C LYS A 271 9.93 8.17 6.80
N ARG A 272 9.37 8.58 5.65
CA ARG A 272 7.98 9.02 5.55
C ARG A 272 6.99 7.91 5.90
N LEU A 273 7.24 6.68 5.43
CA LEU A 273 6.38 5.53 5.74
C LEU A 273 6.40 5.20 7.23
N MET A 274 7.58 5.19 7.87
CA MET A 274 7.68 4.95 9.32
C MET A 274 6.95 6.03 10.13
N THR A 275 7.03 7.30 9.73
CA THR A 275 6.27 8.38 10.37
C THR A 275 4.76 8.16 10.28
N LEU A 276 4.25 7.70 9.13
CA LEU A 276 2.82 7.38 8.97
C LEU A 276 2.41 6.22 9.90
N ILE A 277 3.23 5.16 9.96
CA ILE A 277 3.02 4.01 10.84
C ILE A 277 3.00 4.42 12.31
N ASP A 278 3.98 5.20 12.76
CA ASP A 278 4.08 5.63 14.16
C ASP A 278 2.90 6.53 14.55
N THR A 279 2.46 7.40 13.64
CA THR A 279 1.27 8.25 13.84
C THR A 279 0.02 7.40 13.98
N ALA A 280 -0.20 6.46 13.06
CA ALA A 280 -1.36 5.57 13.07
C ALA A 280 -1.41 4.70 14.33
N ARG A 281 -0.27 4.15 14.76
CA ARG A 281 -0.16 3.33 15.97
C ARG A 281 -0.65 4.09 17.21
N ASN A 282 -0.23 5.35 17.36
CA ASN A 282 -0.61 6.17 18.51
C ASN A 282 -2.08 6.60 18.44
N GLU A 283 -2.57 6.99 17.26
CA GLU A 283 -3.97 7.41 17.07
C GLU A 283 -4.96 6.26 17.35
N ALA A 284 -4.68 5.06 16.86
CA ALA A 284 -5.54 3.89 17.04
C ALA A 284 -5.67 3.49 18.51
N GLN A 285 -4.59 3.59 19.29
CA GLN A 285 -4.62 3.32 20.73
C GLN A 285 -5.42 4.38 21.51
N ALA A 286 -5.33 5.65 21.10
CA ALA A 286 -6.03 6.74 21.76
C ALA A 286 -7.55 6.74 21.50
N ALA A 287 -7.98 6.25 20.33
CA ALA A 287 -9.40 6.21 19.94
C ALA A 287 -9.81 4.84 19.33
N PRO A 288 -9.94 3.79 20.15
CA PRO A 288 -10.22 2.43 19.69
C PRO A 288 -11.45 2.28 18.80
N SER A 289 -12.54 2.99 19.11
CA SER A 289 -13.80 2.92 18.37
C SER A 289 -13.75 3.49 16.94
N SER A 290 -12.67 4.20 16.60
CA SER A 290 -12.41 4.79 15.27
C SER A 290 -11.11 4.29 14.64
N ALA A 291 -10.50 3.22 15.18
CA ALA A 291 -9.22 2.72 14.70
C ALA A 291 -9.29 2.11 13.28
N ASP A 292 -10.49 1.76 12.78
CA ASP A 292 -10.72 1.38 11.38
C ASP A 292 -10.45 2.55 10.41
N VAL A 293 -10.86 3.76 10.76
CA VAL A 293 -10.59 4.98 9.97
C VAL A 293 -9.10 5.30 9.96
N VAL A 294 -8.42 5.05 11.07
CA VAL A 294 -6.95 5.22 11.16
C VAL A 294 -6.25 4.21 10.26
N ALA A 295 -6.64 2.93 10.29
CA ALA A 295 -6.11 1.89 9.42
C ALA A 295 -6.33 2.23 7.93
N GLU A 296 -7.55 2.58 7.54
CA GLU A 296 -7.87 2.96 6.16
C GLU A 296 -7.04 4.17 5.68
N ARG A 297 -6.90 5.19 6.53
CA ARG A 297 -6.06 6.36 6.21
C ARG A 297 -4.60 5.97 6.00
N LEU A 298 -4.05 5.12 6.87
CA LEU A 298 -2.69 4.61 6.75
C LEU A 298 -2.48 3.87 5.42
N LEU A 299 -3.41 2.98 5.05
CA LEU A 299 -3.36 2.23 3.79
C LEU A 299 -3.45 3.17 2.57
N LEU A 300 -4.34 4.16 2.61
CA LEU A 300 -4.51 5.13 1.53
C LEU A 300 -3.28 6.02 1.35
N GLN A 301 -2.73 6.57 2.44
CA GLN A 301 -1.58 7.49 2.40
C GLN A 301 -0.26 6.78 2.05
N SER A 302 -0.15 5.48 2.36
CA SER A 302 1.04 4.68 2.07
C SER A 302 1.10 4.17 0.63
N LYS A 303 -0.02 4.09 -0.10
CA LYS A 303 -0.12 3.50 -1.45
C LYS A 303 0.94 3.99 -2.45
N GLY A 304 1.18 5.30 -2.52
CA GLY A 304 2.19 5.87 -3.41
C GLY A 304 3.62 5.48 -3.00
N LEU A 305 3.90 5.44 -1.70
CA LEU A 305 5.21 5.07 -1.15
C LEU A 305 5.49 3.58 -1.38
N THR A 306 4.52 2.71 -1.11
CA THR A 306 4.67 1.26 -1.30
C THR A 306 4.81 0.90 -2.78
N SER A 307 4.10 1.60 -3.68
CA SER A 307 4.27 1.41 -5.13
C SER A 307 5.71 1.72 -5.58
N ILE A 308 6.28 2.84 -5.14
CA ILE A 308 7.68 3.20 -5.47
C ILE A 308 8.65 2.17 -4.86
N LEU A 309 8.48 1.80 -3.59
CA LEU A 309 9.32 0.80 -2.93
C LEU A 309 9.30 -0.55 -3.67
N CYS A 310 8.12 -1.02 -4.08
CA CYS A 310 7.95 -2.28 -4.81
C CYS A 310 8.51 -2.25 -6.24
N ALA A 311 8.54 -1.07 -6.87
CA ALA A 311 9.12 -0.91 -8.21
C ALA A 311 10.65 -0.87 -8.17
N ILE A 312 11.23 -0.19 -7.16
CA ILE A 312 12.68 -0.02 -7.02
C ILE A 312 13.36 -1.27 -6.45
N LEU A 313 12.79 -1.85 -5.38
CA LEU A 313 13.40 -2.97 -4.66
C LEU A 313 12.89 -4.33 -5.16
N PRO A 314 13.79 -5.32 -5.39
CA PRO A 314 13.40 -6.69 -5.69
C PRO A 314 12.46 -7.29 -4.65
N THR A 315 11.68 -8.30 -5.03
CA THR A 315 10.74 -9.01 -4.16
C THR A 315 11.42 -9.69 -2.97
N GLU A 316 12.66 -10.12 -3.14
CA GLU A 316 13.49 -10.81 -2.15
C GLU A 316 14.23 -9.84 -1.23
N SER A 317 14.13 -8.52 -1.47
CA SER A 317 14.81 -7.51 -0.65
C SER A 317 14.30 -7.56 0.79
N THR A 318 15.20 -7.82 1.73
CA THR A 318 14.89 -7.79 3.17
C THR A 318 14.32 -6.44 3.60
N VAL A 319 14.87 -5.34 3.07
CA VAL A 319 14.38 -3.98 3.35
C VAL A 319 12.94 -3.81 2.87
N ARG A 320 12.61 -4.28 1.66
CA ARG A 320 11.23 -4.22 1.14
C ARG A 320 10.28 -5.01 2.02
N VAL A 321 10.62 -6.27 2.32
CA VAL A 321 9.77 -7.17 3.11
C VAL A 321 9.51 -6.56 4.49
N THR A 322 10.55 -6.11 5.20
CA THR A 322 10.39 -5.50 6.52
C THR A 322 9.49 -4.27 6.49
N LEU A 323 9.62 -3.37 5.50
CA LEU A 323 8.80 -2.15 5.45
C LEU A 323 7.33 -2.43 5.15
N LEU A 324 7.05 -3.38 4.27
CA LEU A 324 5.68 -3.77 3.93
C LEU A 324 5.01 -4.53 5.09
N ASP A 325 5.75 -5.42 5.75
CA ASP A 325 5.23 -6.14 6.91
C ASP A 325 4.98 -5.20 8.09
N GLU A 326 5.86 -4.24 8.38
CA GLU A 326 5.61 -3.25 9.44
C GLU A 326 4.37 -2.40 9.17
N LEU A 327 4.13 -2.03 7.91
CA LEU A 327 2.90 -1.33 7.50
C LEU A 327 1.68 -2.23 7.72
N ALA A 328 1.73 -3.47 7.23
CA ALA A 328 0.63 -4.42 7.35
C ALA A 328 0.31 -4.74 8.81
N SER A 329 1.31 -5.11 9.62
CA SER A 329 1.14 -5.37 11.05
C SER A 329 0.69 -4.14 11.85
N CYS A 330 1.00 -2.92 11.42
CA CYS A 330 0.44 -1.73 12.06
C CYS A 330 -1.05 -1.58 11.75
N ALA A 331 -1.44 -1.75 10.49
CA ALA A 331 -2.84 -1.65 10.09
C ALA A 331 -3.70 -2.75 10.74
N ASP A 332 -3.22 -3.99 10.76
CA ASP A 332 -3.89 -5.12 11.43
C ASP A 332 -4.09 -4.83 12.93
N ARG A 333 -3.03 -4.41 13.63
CA ARG A 333 -3.16 -4.03 15.05
C ARG A 333 -4.21 -2.94 15.30
N CYS A 334 -4.39 -2.00 14.37
CA CYS A 334 -5.47 -1.01 14.46
C CYS A 334 -6.85 -1.68 14.38
N LEU A 335 -7.02 -2.65 13.48
CA LEU A 335 -8.27 -3.40 13.31
C LEU A 335 -8.57 -4.33 14.49
N THR A 336 -7.55 -5.00 15.04
CA THR A 336 -7.68 -5.78 16.26
C THR A 336 -8.21 -4.93 17.42
N VAL A 337 -7.69 -3.72 17.61
CA VAL A 337 -8.19 -2.78 18.63
C VAL A 337 -9.63 -2.36 18.33
N PHE A 338 -9.93 -2.02 17.08
CA PHE A 338 -11.27 -1.60 16.65
C PHE A 338 -12.34 -2.69 16.85
N VAL A 339 -12.05 -3.93 16.46
CA VAL A 339 -13.05 -5.00 16.48
C VAL A 339 -13.34 -5.49 17.89
N ASN A 340 -12.33 -5.44 18.78
CA ASN A 340 -12.51 -5.72 20.20
C ASN A 340 -13.47 -4.73 20.88
N GLU A 341 -13.41 -3.45 20.49
CA GLU A 341 -14.27 -2.40 21.03
C GLU A 341 -15.67 -2.39 20.38
N THR A 342 -15.74 -2.48 19.05
CA THR A 342 -16.98 -2.19 18.30
C THR A 342 -17.74 -3.43 17.83
N ARG A 343 -17.08 -4.59 17.76
CA ARG A 343 -17.64 -5.83 17.17
C ARG A 343 -18.14 -5.69 15.73
N LYS A 344 -17.66 -4.69 14.98
CA LYS A 344 -18.00 -4.47 13.56
C LYS A 344 -17.10 -5.31 12.64
N TRP A 345 -17.39 -6.61 12.57
CA TRP A 345 -16.56 -7.60 11.86
C TRP A 345 -16.56 -7.41 10.34
N SER A 346 -17.68 -6.97 9.76
CA SER A 346 -17.79 -6.75 8.31
C SER A 346 -16.82 -5.68 7.81
N ARG A 347 -16.61 -4.61 8.59
CA ARG A 347 -15.65 -3.55 8.28
C ARG A 347 -14.20 -4.01 8.47
N CYS A 348 -13.95 -4.78 9.54
CA CYS A 348 -12.66 -5.40 9.78
C CYS A 348 -12.25 -6.28 8.58
N LEU A 349 -13.15 -7.15 8.14
CA LEU A 349 -12.93 -8.06 7.00
C LEU A 349 -12.55 -7.34 5.70
N GLU A 350 -13.22 -6.22 5.40
CA GLU A 350 -12.94 -5.42 4.21
C GLU A 350 -11.50 -4.90 4.21
N LEU A 351 -11.05 -4.38 5.35
CA LEU A 351 -9.71 -3.80 5.50
C LEU A 351 -8.63 -4.88 5.62
N GLU A 352 -8.89 -6.01 6.30
CA GLU A 352 -7.95 -7.14 6.37
C GLU A 352 -7.57 -7.69 4.99
N LYS A 353 -8.54 -7.76 4.06
CA LYS A 353 -8.26 -8.16 2.67
C LYS A 353 -7.29 -7.22 1.96
N GLN A 354 -7.30 -5.93 2.31
CA GLN A 354 -6.33 -4.96 1.77
C GLN A 354 -4.96 -5.12 2.44
N ILE A 355 -4.92 -5.40 3.74
CA ILE A 355 -3.69 -5.61 4.51
C ILE A 355 -2.97 -6.88 4.02
N HIS A 356 -3.71 -7.96 3.77
CA HIS A 356 -3.17 -9.20 3.21
C HIS A 356 -2.41 -8.98 1.90
N ALA A 357 -2.93 -8.13 1.01
CA ALA A 357 -2.28 -7.80 -0.27
C ALA A 357 -0.95 -7.04 -0.10
N ILE A 358 -0.74 -6.39 1.05
CA ILE A 358 0.48 -5.63 1.37
C ILE A 358 1.50 -6.52 2.08
N ALA A 359 1.06 -7.42 2.97
CA ALA A 359 1.94 -8.33 3.69
C ALA A 359 2.88 -9.04 2.72
N ALA A 360 4.17 -9.02 3.02
CA ALA A 360 5.23 -9.50 2.15
C ALA A 360 5.79 -10.85 2.62
N SER A 361 5.96 -11.05 3.93
CA SER A 361 6.45 -12.34 4.43
C SER A 361 5.36 -13.41 4.40
N PRO A 362 5.72 -14.69 4.13
CA PRO A 362 4.79 -15.81 4.20
C PRO A 362 4.16 -15.97 5.59
N GLY A 363 4.94 -15.71 6.66
CA GLY A 363 4.46 -15.83 8.03
C GLY A 363 3.33 -14.84 8.34
N LEU A 364 3.52 -13.55 8.03
CA LEU A 364 2.50 -12.54 8.28
C LEU A 364 1.26 -12.75 7.40
N ARG A 365 1.43 -13.18 6.14
CA ARG A 365 0.29 -13.54 5.28
C ARG A 365 -0.57 -14.64 5.87
N SER A 366 0.05 -15.71 6.38
CA SER A 366 -0.67 -16.81 7.02
C SER A 366 -1.44 -16.34 8.25
N THR A 367 -0.85 -15.47 9.07
CA THR A 367 -1.55 -14.91 10.24
C THR A 367 -2.78 -14.09 9.82
N ILE A 368 -2.64 -13.21 8.85
CA ILE A 368 -3.77 -12.39 8.36
C ILE A 368 -4.83 -13.27 7.68
N GLU A 369 -4.44 -14.34 6.98
CA GLU A 369 -5.39 -15.31 6.41
C GLU A 369 -6.28 -15.96 7.49
N GLU A 370 -5.67 -16.40 8.60
CA GLU A 370 -6.40 -16.95 9.74
C GLU A 370 -7.35 -15.89 10.37
N GLU A 371 -6.91 -14.64 10.46
CA GLU A 371 -7.72 -13.52 10.98
C GLU A 371 -8.88 -13.17 10.03
N ILE A 372 -8.67 -13.22 8.72
CA ILE A 372 -9.72 -13.10 7.70
C ILE A 372 -10.77 -14.18 7.91
N GLU A 373 -10.39 -15.45 8.10
CA GLU A 373 -11.36 -16.53 8.35
C GLU A 373 -12.18 -16.31 9.63
N VAL A 374 -11.56 -15.78 10.69
CA VAL A 374 -12.26 -15.38 11.92
C VAL A 374 -13.24 -14.24 11.63
N CYS A 375 -12.81 -13.22 10.90
CA CYS A 375 -13.65 -12.09 10.53
C CYS A 375 -14.81 -12.51 9.62
N GLU A 376 -14.62 -13.43 8.68
CA GLU A 376 -15.68 -13.96 7.81
C GLU A 376 -16.76 -14.69 8.60
N ARG A 377 -16.36 -15.55 9.54
CA ARG A 377 -17.31 -16.23 10.43
C ARG A 377 -18.11 -15.24 11.28
N ASN A 378 -17.43 -14.28 11.90
CA ASN A 378 -18.07 -13.32 12.78
C ASN A 378 -18.91 -12.28 12.01
N ALA A 379 -18.53 -11.91 10.78
CA ALA A 379 -19.32 -11.04 9.91
C ALA A 379 -20.62 -11.73 9.44
N ALA A 380 -20.57 -13.03 9.16
CA ALA A 380 -21.79 -13.80 8.88
C ALA A 380 -22.74 -13.84 10.10
N GLU A 381 -22.18 -13.93 11.31
CA GLU A 381 -22.97 -13.80 12.54
C GLU A 381 -23.51 -12.37 12.75
N GLU A 382 -22.72 -11.33 12.45
CA GLU A 382 -23.14 -9.92 12.49
C GLU A 382 -24.34 -9.67 11.55
N GLU A 383 -24.31 -10.19 10.33
CA GLU A 383 -25.41 -10.05 9.36
C GLU A 383 -26.71 -10.71 9.85
N HIS A 384 -26.59 -11.85 10.55
CA HIS A 384 -27.73 -12.63 11.00
C HIS A 384 -28.27 -12.16 12.37
N TYR A 385 -27.41 -11.76 13.29
CA TYR A 385 -27.75 -11.43 14.68
C TYR A 385 -27.62 -9.94 15.03
N GLY A 386 -27.05 -9.10 14.17
CA GLY A 386 -26.87 -7.66 14.43
C GLY A 386 -28.16 -6.83 14.31
N VAL A 387 -29.19 -7.35 13.65
CA VAL A 387 -30.50 -6.70 13.50
C VAL A 387 -31.64 -7.64 13.86
N CYS A 388 -32.73 -7.07 14.38
CA CYS A 388 -33.98 -7.78 14.62
C CYS A 388 -34.45 -8.49 13.35
N TRP A 389 -34.57 -9.82 13.41
CA TRP A 389 -35.00 -10.66 12.29
C TRP A 389 -36.37 -10.25 11.74
N PHE A 390 -37.24 -9.73 12.60
CA PHE A 390 -38.64 -9.48 12.30
C PHE A 390 -38.88 -8.14 11.61
N CYS A 391 -38.26 -7.05 12.07
CA CYS A 391 -38.40 -5.72 11.43
C CYS A 391 -37.24 -5.35 10.51
N LYS A 392 -36.06 -5.96 10.68
CA LYS A 392 -34.83 -5.62 9.96
C LYS A 392 -34.37 -4.17 10.11
N LYS A 393 -34.84 -3.45 11.14
CA LYS A 393 -34.60 -2.01 11.34
C LYS A 393 -33.82 -1.65 12.60
N GLN A 394 -33.98 -2.43 13.67
CA GLN A 394 -33.42 -2.11 14.99
C GLN A 394 -32.50 -3.24 15.46
N ALA A 395 -31.52 -2.90 16.29
CA ALA A 395 -30.73 -3.90 17.01
C ALA A 395 -31.65 -4.79 17.87
N PRO A 396 -31.38 -6.10 17.97
CA PRO A 396 -32.14 -7.00 18.82
C PRO A 396 -31.89 -6.71 20.30
N THR A 397 -32.86 -7.07 21.13
CA THR A 397 -32.76 -6.97 22.58
C THR A 397 -32.63 -8.39 23.12
N PRO A 398 -31.56 -8.75 23.85
CA PRO A 398 -31.31 -10.15 24.27
C PRO A 398 -32.48 -10.80 25.00
N SER A 399 -33.17 -10.04 25.87
CA SER A 399 -34.34 -10.53 26.61
C SER A 399 -35.63 -10.69 25.78
N CYS A 400 -35.58 -10.32 24.50
CA CYS A 400 -36.74 -10.31 23.61
C CYS A 400 -36.66 -11.39 22.53
N GLU A 401 -35.57 -12.15 22.44
CA GLU A 401 -35.37 -13.19 21.43
C GLU A 401 -36.50 -14.22 21.39
N VAL A 402 -36.71 -14.84 20.22
CA VAL A 402 -37.70 -15.91 20.05
C VAL A 402 -36.98 -17.25 20.03
N GLU A 403 -37.25 -18.07 21.04
CA GLU A 403 -36.73 -19.42 21.14
C GLU A 403 -37.37 -20.31 20.07
N VAL A 404 -36.55 -21.02 19.31
CA VAL A 404 -36.96 -22.05 18.36
C VAL A 404 -36.22 -23.33 18.69
N LYS A 405 -36.96 -24.31 19.19
CA LYS A 405 -36.45 -25.65 19.48
C LYS A 405 -36.52 -26.54 18.25
N LEU A 406 -35.44 -27.25 18.01
CA LEU A 406 -35.27 -28.17 16.90
C LEU A 406 -34.83 -29.53 17.45
N TYR A 407 -35.31 -30.61 16.85
CA TYR A 407 -34.81 -31.96 17.11
C TYR A 407 -34.23 -32.59 15.84
N GLY A 408 -33.17 -33.38 16.01
CA GLY A 408 -32.42 -34.02 14.92
C GLY A 408 -31.83 -35.36 15.35
N ASP A 409 -31.12 -36.03 14.44
CA ASP A 409 -30.43 -37.31 14.69
C ASP A 409 -31.32 -38.40 15.29
N VAL A 410 -32.54 -38.54 14.76
CA VAL A 410 -33.51 -39.51 15.25
C VAL A 410 -33.05 -40.93 14.89
N LYS A 411 -32.67 -41.72 15.89
CA LYS A 411 -32.31 -43.14 15.73
C LYS A 411 -33.38 -43.99 16.39
N SER A 412 -33.91 -44.97 15.66
CA SER A 412 -34.86 -45.95 16.18
C SER A 412 -34.19 -47.33 16.21
N THR A 413 -33.98 -47.86 17.41
CA THR A 413 -33.41 -49.20 17.61
C THR A 413 -34.51 -50.15 18.09
N ARG A 414 -34.71 -51.26 17.36
CA ARG A 414 -35.56 -52.37 17.84
C ARG A 414 -34.78 -53.19 18.85
N GLN A 415 -35.31 -53.32 20.06
CA GLN A 415 -34.72 -54.17 21.09
C GLN A 415 -35.23 -55.60 20.91
N TRP A 416 -34.35 -56.58 20.93
CA TRP A 416 -34.69 -57.98 20.64
C TRP A 416 -35.41 -58.60 21.85
N GLY A 417 -36.66 -59.04 21.67
CA GLY A 417 -37.46 -59.75 22.69
C GLY A 417 -38.75 -59.06 23.10
N ASP A 418 -38.89 -57.74 22.91
CA ASP A 418 -40.10 -56.98 23.18
C ASP A 418 -40.47 -56.13 21.97
N ASN A 419 -41.77 -55.94 21.72
CA ASN A 419 -42.29 -55.12 20.61
C ASN A 419 -42.05 -53.60 20.81
N MET A 420 -41.04 -53.21 21.60
CA MET A 420 -40.71 -51.83 21.95
C MET A 420 -39.61 -51.27 21.04
N VAL A 421 -39.93 -50.14 20.39
CA VAL A 421 -38.98 -49.35 19.59
C VAL A 421 -38.44 -48.22 20.47
N ARG A 422 -37.14 -48.23 20.76
CA ARG A 422 -36.50 -47.10 21.47
C ARG A 422 -36.05 -46.07 20.46
N THR A 423 -36.62 -44.88 20.54
CA THR A 423 -36.24 -43.73 19.70
C THR A 423 -35.38 -42.77 20.52
N THR A 424 -34.18 -42.45 20.04
CA THR A 424 -33.31 -41.41 20.62
C THR A 424 -33.17 -40.24 19.63
N TRP A 425 -33.04 -39.02 20.14
CA TRP A 425 -32.89 -37.79 19.34
C TRP A 425 -32.08 -36.75 20.09
N ASN A 426 -31.50 -35.80 19.35
CA ASN A 426 -30.81 -34.63 19.88
C ASN A 426 -31.74 -33.41 19.82
N ILE A 427 -31.65 -32.51 20.81
CA ILE A 427 -32.40 -31.26 20.85
C ILE A 427 -31.40 -30.10 20.75
N ARG A 428 -31.73 -29.10 19.92
CA ARG A 428 -30.96 -27.87 19.77
C ARG A 428 -31.91 -26.67 19.85
N THR A 429 -31.60 -25.74 20.74
CA THR A 429 -32.35 -24.49 20.90
C THR A 429 -31.61 -23.38 20.16
N MET A 430 -32.32 -22.67 19.28
CA MET A 430 -31.80 -21.54 18.52
C MET A 430 -32.60 -20.28 18.87
N MET A 431 -31.94 -19.13 18.93
CA MET A 431 -32.57 -17.85 19.26
C MET A 431 -32.71 -17.01 17.99
N ALA A 432 -33.93 -16.64 17.61
CA ALA A 432 -34.15 -15.68 16.54
C ALA A 432 -34.14 -14.24 17.11
N PRO A 433 -33.24 -13.36 16.65
CA PRO A 433 -33.04 -12.02 17.21
C PRO A 433 -34.30 -11.16 17.04
N ARG A 434 -34.74 -10.50 18.11
CA ARG A 434 -35.93 -9.64 18.11
C ARG A 434 -35.71 -8.39 18.94
N CYS A 435 -36.13 -7.22 18.44
CA CYS A 435 -36.12 -5.98 19.21
C CYS A 435 -37.35 -5.87 20.13
N ASN A 436 -37.24 -5.06 21.19
CA ASN A 436 -38.35 -4.80 22.11
C ASN A 436 -39.62 -4.28 21.40
N GLY A 437 -39.48 -3.43 20.38
CA GLY A 437 -40.62 -2.94 19.59
C GLY A 437 -41.39 -4.05 18.89
N CYS A 438 -40.70 -5.01 18.27
CA CYS A 438 -41.34 -6.18 17.67
C CYS A 438 -41.98 -7.09 18.71
N ARG A 439 -41.35 -7.28 19.88
CA ARG A 439 -41.92 -8.08 20.97
C ARG A 439 -43.27 -7.53 21.42
N GLN A 440 -43.34 -6.24 21.73
CA GLN A 440 -44.59 -5.60 22.15
C GLN A 440 -45.69 -5.72 21.09
N LEU A 441 -45.31 -5.58 19.82
CA LEU A 441 -46.24 -5.70 18.71
C LEU A 441 -46.78 -7.14 18.59
N HIS A 442 -45.90 -8.14 18.65
CA HIS A 442 -46.28 -9.55 18.67
C HIS A 442 -47.17 -9.93 19.87
N GLU A 443 -46.86 -9.43 21.08
CA GLU A 443 -47.66 -9.69 22.28
C GLU A 443 -49.06 -9.07 22.17
N ARG A 444 -49.19 -7.86 21.60
CA ARG A 444 -50.49 -7.22 21.35
C ARG A 444 -51.36 -8.03 20.40
N PHE A 445 -50.80 -8.50 19.28
CA PHE A 445 -51.56 -9.28 18.29
C PHE A 445 -51.92 -10.68 18.81
N ALA A 446 -51.02 -11.35 19.55
CA ALA A 446 -51.33 -12.63 20.19
C ALA A 446 -52.48 -12.52 21.22
N GLY A 447 -52.54 -11.40 21.94
CA GLY A 447 -53.63 -11.11 22.88
C GLY A 447 -54.98 -10.85 22.19
N VAL A 448 -54.96 -10.22 21.00
CA VAL A 448 -56.18 -9.97 20.21
C VAL A 448 -56.77 -11.31 19.74
N LEU A 449 -55.97 -12.23 19.20
CA LEU A 449 -56.45 -13.51 18.68
C LEU A 449 -57.16 -14.37 19.74
N LYS A 450 -56.61 -14.40 20.97
CA LYS A 450 -57.25 -15.10 22.10
C LYS A 450 -58.58 -14.46 22.48
N LYS A 451 -58.64 -13.13 22.54
CA LYS A 451 -59.87 -12.40 22.88
C LYS A 451 -60.93 -12.55 21.79
N THR A 452 -60.57 -12.47 20.51
CA THR A 452 -61.52 -12.69 19.41
C THR A 452 -62.01 -14.13 19.37
N PHE A 453 -61.16 -15.13 19.63
CA PHE A 453 -61.60 -16.53 19.71
C PHE A 453 -62.68 -16.73 20.79
N VAL A 454 -62.50 -16.15 21.98
CA VAL A 454 -63.49 -16.19 23.06
C VAL A 454 -64.78 -15.45 22.67
N VAL A 455 -64.67 -14.28 22.04
CA VAL A 455 -65.84 -13.51 21.57
C VAL A 455 -66.62 -14.28 20.50
N VAL A 456 -65.95 -14.92 19.55
CA VAL A 456 -66.60 -15.71 18.49
C VAL A 456 -67.28 -16.95 19.09
N LEU A 457 -66.64 -17.66 20.03
CA LEU A 457 -67.29 -18.76 20.75
C LEU A 457 -68.52 -18.31 21.53
N PHE A 458 -68.43 -17.15 22.18
CA PHE A 458 -69.53 -16.57 22.95
C PHE A 458 -70.70 -16.15 22.03
N LEU A 459 -70.41 -15.50 20.91
CA LEU A 459 -71.43 -15.13 19.90
C LEU A 459 -72.05 -16.36 19.24
N GLY A 460 -71.26 -17.41 18.98
CA GLY A 460 -71.75 -18.70 18.48
C GLY A 460 -72.69 -19.39 19.49
N TYR A 461 -72.34 -19.35 20.77
CA TYR A 461 -73.19 -19.84 21.85
C TYR A 461 -74.52 -19.07 21.92
N LEU A 462 -74.46 -17.74 21.95
CA LEU A 462 -75.66 -16.88 22.03
C LEU A 462 -76.60 -17.07 20.84
N SER A 463 -76.05 -17.18 19.64
CA SER A 463 -76.84 -17.43 18.44
C SER A 463 -77.48 -18.82 18.46
N GLY A 464 -76.79 -19.85 18.95
CA GLY A 464 -77.37 -21.17 19.22
C GLY A 464 -78.55 -21.12 20.21
N VAL A 465 -78.39 -20.43 21.34
CA VAL A 465 -79.45 -20.26 22.35
C VAL A 465 -80.67 -19.54 21.76
N ALA A 466 -80.46 -18.44 21.02
CA ALA A 466 -81.54 -17.66 20.40
C ALA A 466 -82.37 -18.49 19.39
N LEU A 467 -81.71 -19.35 18.62
CA LEU A 467 -82.34 -20.20 17.60
C LEU A 467 -83.26 -21.26 18.23
N PHE A 468 -82.89 -21.79 19.39
CA PHE A 468 -83.73 -22.72 20.16
C PHE A 468 -84.89 -22.03 20.86
N LEU A 469 -84.69 -20.82 21.39
CA LEU A 469 -85.78 -20.01 21.97
C LEU A 469 -86.84 -19.65 20.92
N GLN A 470 -86.44 -19.34 19.68
CA GLN A 470 -87.38 -19.06 18.58
C GLN A 470 -88.26 -20.26 18.21
N ARG A 471 -87.87 -21.49 18.58
CA ARG A 471 -88.67 -22.71 18.37
C ARG A 471 -89.66 -23.00 19.51
N GLY A 472 -89.72 -22.13 20.53
CA GLY A 472 -90.64 -22.27 21.67
C GLY A 472 -90.14 -23.22 22.76
N GLU A 473 -88.86 -23.59 22.73
CA GLU A 473 -88.28 -24.48 23.75
C GLU A 473 -88.15 -23.77 25.12
N PRO A 474 -88.36 -24.49 26.24
CA PRO A 474 -88.08 -23.98 27.57
C PRO A 474 -86.63 -23.50 27.72
N TRP A 475 -86.43 -22.43 28.48
CA TRP A 475 -85.11 -21.81 28.70
C TRP A 475 -84.03 -22.80 29.15
N GLY A 476 -84.37 -23.79 29.97
CA GLY A 476 -83.44 -24.82 30.42
C GLY A 476 -82.89 -25.68 29.28
N ILE A 477 -83.72 -26.01 28.29
CA ILE A 477 -83.33 -26.80 27.11
C ILE A 477 -82.50 -25.94 26.15
N ALA A 478 -82.87 -24.66 25.95
CA ALA A 478 -82.15 -23.75 25.07
C ALA A 478 -80.70 -23.48 25.52
N LEU A 479 -80.46 -23.36 26.84
CA LEU A 479 -79.12 -23.15 27.39
C LEU A 479 -78.20 -24.36 27.20
N VAL A 480 -78.72 -25.58 27.37
CA VAL A 480 -77.98 -26.83 27.16
C VAL A 480 -77.75 -27.07 25.67
N ALA A 481 -78.77 -26.82 24.83
CA ALA A 481 -78.67 -26.97 23.38
C ALA A 481 -77.65 -26.01 22.75
N GLY A 482 -77.49 -24.79 23.29
CA GLY A 482 -76.45 -23.86 22.86
C GLY A 482 -75.01 -24.43 22.98
N VAL A 483 -74.76 -25.30 23.95
CA VAL A 483 -73.48 -26.01 24.10
C VAL A 483 -73.34 -27.13 23.06
N VAL A 484 -74.45 -27.77 22.68
CA VAL A 484 -74.47 -28.86 21.69
C VAL A 484 -74.31 -28.34 20.24
N VAL A 485 -74.66 -27.08 19.98
CA VAL A 485 -74.45 -26.41 18.67
C VAL A 485 -73.03 -25.83 18.53
N LEU A 486 -72.32 -25.64 19.64
CA LEU A 486 -70.95 -25.12 19.67
C LEU A 486 -69.96 -25.89 18.74
N PRO A 487 -70.01 -27.24 18.64
CA PRO A 487 -69.19 -28.01 17.68
C PRO A 487 -69.48 -27.67 16.21
N VAL A 488 -70.73 -27.33 15.86
CA VAL A 488 -71.11 -26.94 14.49
C VAL A 488 -70.63 -25.51 14.18
N ALA A 489 -70.65 -24.62 15.18
CA ALA A 489 -69.99 -23.30 15.10
C ALA A 489 -68.45 -23.43 14.99
N LEU A 490 -67.86 -24.44 15.63
CA LEU A 490 -66.43 -24.74 15.53
C LEU A 490 -66.02 -25.26 14.14
N ILE A 491 -66.90 -25.97 13.43
CA ILE A 491 -66.65 -26.40 12.03
C ILE A 491 -66.66 -25.19 11.09
N SER A 492 -67.54 -24.21 11.30
CA SER A 492 -67.53 -22.94 10.56
C SER A 492 -66.34 -22.03 10.95
N LEU A 493 -65.77 -22.17 12.16
CA LEU A 493 -64.48 -21.59 12.53
C LEU A 493 -63.30 -22.12 11.71
N GLY A 494 -63.42 -23.30 11.08
CA GLY A 494 -62.41 -23.84 10.16
C GLY A 494 -62.08 -22.91 8.99
N ILE A 495 -63.00 -21.99 8.65
CA ILE A 495 -62.82 -20.95 7.63
C ILE A 495 -62.36 -19.61 8.27
N VAL A 496 -62.84 -19.30 9.47
CA VAL A 496 -62.56 -18.03 10.15
C VAL A 496 -61.12 -17.95 10.66
N ILE A 497 -60.59 -19.04 11.23
CA ILE A 497 -59.22 -19.07 11.79
C ILE A 497 -58.16 -18.79 10.70
N PRO A 498 -58.17 -19.45 9.52
CA PRO A 498 -57.23 -19.12 8.43
C PRO A 498 -57.34 -17.68 7.93
N VAL A 499 -58.54 -17.11 7.85
CA VAL A 499 -58.77 -15.73 7.43
C VAL A 499 -58.17 -14.74 8.43
N PHE A 500 -58.34 -14.99 9.74
CA PHE A 500 -57.75 -14.14 10.77
C PHE A 500 -56.22 -14.22 10.82
N PHE A 501 -55.63 -15.42 10.69
CA PHE A 501 -54.18 -15.55 10.54
C PHE A 501 -53.68 -14.85 9.28
N GLY A 502 -54.44 -14.92 8.18
CA GLY A 502 -54.17 -14.17 6.95
C GLY A 502 -54.18 -12.65 7.17
N ILE A 503 -55.18 -12.13 7.90
CA ILE A 503 -55.32 -10.71 8.24
C ILE A 503 -54.18 -10.24 9.16
N GLU A 504 -53.79 -11.04 10.17
CA GLU A 504 -52.67 -10.69 11.05
C GLU A 504 -51.37 -10.54 10.26
N ILE A 505 -51.07 -11.52 9.39
CA ILE A 505 -49.90 -11.48 8.50
C ILE A 505 -49.97 -10.23 7.59
N LEU A 506 -51.15 -9.94 7.05
CA LEU A 506 -51.38 -8.81 6.16
C LEU A 506 -51.17 -7.46 6.88
N VAL A 507 -51.72 -7.29 8.09
CA VAL A 507 -51.62 -6.07 8.89
C VAL A 507 -50.19 -5.86 9.39
N LEU A 508 -49.53 -6.90 9.90
CA LEU A 508 -48.13 -6.83 10.35
C LEU A 508 -47.20 -6.45 9.19
N LYS A 509 -47.44 -7.02 8.00
CA LYS A 509 -46.62 -6.75 6.81
C LYS A 509 -46.90 -5.37 6.20
N MET A 510 -48.17 -5.00 5.97
CA MET A 510 -48.52 -3.74 5.31
C MET A 510 -48.33 -2.52 6.20
N LYS A 511 -48.75 -2.58 7.47
CA LYS A 511 -48.79 -1.40 8.34
C LYS A 511 -47.49 -1.17 9.09
N TYR A 512 -46.80 -2.24 9.47
CA TYR A 512 -45.61 -2.15 10.34
C TYR A 512 -44.33 -2.67 9.69
N GLY A 513 -44.41 -3.35 8.54
CA GLY A 513 -43.25 -3.95 7.88
C GLY A 513 -42.58 -5.04 8.71
N THR A 514 -43.31 -5.68 9.62
CA THR A 514 -42.78 -6.68 10.56
C THR A 514 -43.23 -8.09 10.20
N LYS A 515 -42.35 -9.07 10.30
CA LYS A 515 -42.70 -10.50 10.18
C LYS A 515 -43.41 -11.01 11.46
N PRO A 516 -44.36 -11.96 11.35
CA PRO A 516 -44.96 -12.63 12.52
C PRO A 516 -43.96 -13.56 13.22
N THR A 517 -44.22 -13.91 14.48
CA THR A 517 -43.39 -14.82 15.29
C THR A 517 -43.20 -16.19 14.64
N THR A 518 -44.20 -16.69 13.92
CA THR A 518 -44.15 -17.96 13.18
C THR A 518 -43.06 -18.02 12.12
N LYS A 519 -42.56 -16.86 11.67
CA LYS A 519 -41.44 -16.76 10.71
C LYS A 519 -40.07 -16.85 11.37
N ALA A 520 -39.99 -17.08 12.69
CA ALA A 520 -38.72 -17.36 13.38
C ALA A 520 -38.02 -18.60 12.80
N ASN A 521 -38.77 -19.60 12.34
CA ASN A 521 -38.22 -20.79 11.67
C ASN A 521 -37.57 -20.51 10.31
N GLN A 522 -37.80 -19.33 9.72
CA GLN A 522 -37.18 -18.90 8.46
C GLN A 522 -35.91 -18.08 8.69
N PHE A 523 -35.50 -17.88 9.94
CA PHE A 523 -34.23 -17.26 10.27
C PHE A 523 -33.09 -18.10 9.67
N PRO A 524 -32.13 -17.54 8.91
CA PRO A 524 -31.21 -18.33 8.07
C PRO A 524 -30.45 -19.43 8.83
N PRO A 525 -29.93 -19.20 10.05
CA PRO A 525 -29.32 -20.27 10.84
C PRO A 525 -30.28 -21.43 11.18
N ILE A 526 -31.55 -21.13 11.46
CA ILE A 526 -32.59 -22.14 11.73
C ILE A 526 -32.97 -22.86 10.43
N ALA A 527 -33.16 -22.13 9.34
CA ALA A 527 -33.51 -22.69 8.04
C ALA A 527 -32.42 -23.62 7.51
N ALA A 528 -31.14 -23.31 7.76
CA ALA A 528 -30.01 -24.16 7.42
C ALA A 528 -30.05 -25.51 8.17
N LEU A 529 -30.32 -25.49 9.48
CA LEU A 529 -30.50 -26.72 10.27
C LEU A 529 -31.69 -27.55 9.77
N MET A 530 -32.82 -26.90 9.45
CA MET A 530 -33.98 -27.58 8.89
C MET A 530 -33.66 -28.25 7.54
N LYS A 531 -32.87 -27.59 6.68
CA LYS A 531 -32.38 -28.17 5.42
C LYS A 531 -31.43 -29.36 5.65
N ALA A 532 -30.68 -29.35 6.75
CA ALA A 532 -29.82 -30.44 7.19
C ALA A 532 -30.58 -31.61 7.86
N GLY A 533 -31.92 -31.62 7.84
CA GLY A 533 -32.75 -32.71 8.33
C GLY A 533 -33.29 -32.55 9.76
N TRP A 534 -33.00 -31.42 10.42
CA TRP A 534 -33.61 -31.09 11.71
C TRP A 534 -35.08 -30.70 11.55
N LYS A 535 -35.91 -31.01 12.54
CA LYS A 535 -37.35 -30.73 12.55
C LYS A 535 -37.73 -29.83 13.73
N LEU A 536 -38.81 -29.07 13.59
CA LEU A 536 -39.28 -28.14 14.63
C LEU A 536 -39.91 -28.91 15.80
N GLY A 537 -39.59 -28.51 17.03
CA GLY A 537 -40.15 -29.03 18.27
C GLY A 537 -39.11 -29.67 19.19
N ASP A 538 -39.60 -30.17 20.32
CA ASP A 538 -38.76 -30.68 21.42
C ASP A 538 -38.52 -32.20 21.29
N LYS A 539 -39.34 -32.89 20.47
CA LYS A 539 -39.28 -34.33 20.26
C LYS A 539 -39.98 -34.80 18.97
N PRO A 540 -39.65 -36.00 18.46
CA PRO A 540 -40.34 -36.63 17.32
C PRO A 540 -41.82 -36.94 17.62
N PRO A 541 -42.69 -36.98 16.59
CA PRO A 541 -44.09 -37.38 16.76
C PRO A 541 -44.20 -38.81 17.27
N GLY A 542 -45.10 -39.05 18.25
CA GLY A 542 -45.40 -40.40 18.76
C GLY A 542 -44.65 -40.83 20.03
N ASN A 543 -43.73 -40.01 20.55
CA ASN A 543 -43.05 -40.28 21.82
C ASN A 543 -43.58 -39.30 22.88
N SER A 544 -44.68 -39.62 23.56
CA SER A 544 -45.28 -38.79 24.62
C SER A 544 -44.60 -39.01 25.96
#